data_AF-A0A951L633-F1
#
_entry.id   AF-A0A951L633-F1
#
_cell.length_a   1.000
_cell.length_b   1.000
_cell.length_c   1.000
_cell.angle_alpha   90.00
_cell.angle_beta   90.00
_cell.angle_gamma   90.00
#
_symmetry.space_group_name_H-M   'P 1'
#
loop_
_entity.id
_entity.type
_entity.pdbx_description
1 polymer ?
#
loop_
_entity_poly.entity_id
_entity_poly.type
_entity_poly.pdbx_seq_one_letter_code
_entity_poly.pdbx_strand_id
1 'polypeptide(L)'
;EALTLAASSNFNVVSATFAELAARDNIDVVRGQLLPQISLVGTLNRSLAPAATLSNTREQSAAIVAQMTMPLYEGGAIYSQTR
;
A
#
# COMPACT_ATOMS: atom_id res chain seq x y z
N GLU A 1 -3.45 -42.54 -10.01
CA GLU A 1 -2.56 -42.01 -8.95
C GLU A 1 -1.25 -41.39 -9.45
N ALA A 2 -0.50 -42.01 -10.37
CA ALA A 2 0.78 -41.44 -10.83
C ALA A 2 0.65 -40.05 -11.52
N LEU A 3 -0.43 -39.81 -12.26
CA LEU A 3 -0.71 -38.52 -12.91
C LEU A 3 -1.07 -37.42 -11.91
N THR A 4 -1.79 -37.75 -10.84
CA THR A 4 -2.14 -36.79 -9.78
C THR A 4 -0.93 -36.43 -8.93
N LEU A 5 -0.02 -37.38 -8.68
CA LEU A 5 1.28 -37.14 -8.04
C LEU A 5 2.22 -36.31 -8.92
N ALA A 6 2.24 -36.58 -10.22
CA ALA A 6 3.01 -35.78 -11.18
C ALA A 6 2.47 -34.35 -11.28
N ALA A 7 1.15 -34.16 -11.30
CA ALA A 7 0.55 -32.83 -11.31
C ALA A 7 0.83 -32.03 -10.02
N SER A 8 0.90 -32.69 -8.85
CA SER A 8 1.19 -32.01 -7.58
C SER A 8 2.68 -31.78 -7.30
N SER A 9 3.56 -32.57 -7.91
CA SER A 9 5.01 -32.52 -7.65
C SER A 9 5.82 -31.91 -8.80
N ASN A 10 5.20 -31.67 -9.96
CA ASN A 10 5.86 -31.05 -11.09
C ASN A 10 6.03 -29.54 -10.84
N PHE A 11 7.29 -29.12 -10.76
CA PHE A 11 7.65 -27.74 -10.45
C PHE A 11 7.02 -26.71 -11.41
N ASN A 12 6.81 -27.05 -12.69
CA ASN A 12 6.18 -26.15 -13.64
C ASN A 12 4.68 -25.94 -13.36
N VAL A 13 3.99 -26.96 -12.87
CA VAL A 13 2.56 -26.85 -12.50
C VAL A 13 2.44 -26.05 -11.22
N VAL A 14 3.30 -26.33 -10.23
CA VAL A 14 3.31 -25.59 -8.96
C VAL A 14 3.64 -24.11 -9.20
N SER A 15 4.65 -23.80 -10.02
CA SER A 15 5.01 -22.42 -10.36
C SER A 15 3.90 -21.71 -11.15
N ALA A 16 3.24 -22.40 -12.07
CA ALA A 16 2.09 -21.86 -12.80
C ALA A 16 0.91 -21.55 -11.87
N THR A 17 0.63 -22.40 -10.88
CA THR A 17 -0.42 -22.15 -9.87
C THR A 17 -0.08 -20.93 -9.01
N PHE A 18 1.17 -20.77 -8.56
CA PHE A 18 1.58 -19.57 -7.83
C PHE A 18 1.51 -18.30 -8.70
N ALA A 19 1.83 -18.40 -9.99
CA ALA A 19 1.67 -17.29 -10.93
C ALA A 19 0.19 -16.91 -11.12
N GLU A 20 -0.71 -17.89 -11.20
CA GLU A 20 -2.16 -17.65 -11.23
C GLU A 20 -2.64 -16.93 -9.97
N LEU A 21 -2.25 -17.41 -8.79
CA LEU A 21 -2.62 -16.79 -7.51
C LEU A 21 -2.11 -15.34 -7.43
N ALA A 22 -0.85 -15.10 -7.78
CA ALA A 22 -0.29 -13.76 -7.80
C ALA A 22 -1.02 -12.81 -8.77
N ALA A 23 -1.45 -13.32 -9.93
CA ALA A 23 -2.24 -12.55 -10.88
C ALA A 23 -3.63 -12.19 -10.32
N ARG A 24 -4.26 -13.13 -9.60
CA ARG A 24 -5.56 -12.90 -8.95
C ARG A 24 -5.46 -11.88 -7.82
N ASP A 25 -4.45 -11.99 -6.97
CA ASP A 25 -4.19 -11.04 -5.90
C ASP A 25 -3.93 -9.62 -6.45
N ASN A 26 -3.20 -9.52 -7.56
CA ASN A 26 -2.93 -8.23 -8.22
C ASN A 26 -4.24 -7.58 -8.70
N ILE A 27 -5.12 -8.36 -9.33
CA ILE A 27 -6.44 -7.89 -9.75
C ILE A 27 -7.24 -7.36 -8.54
N ASP A 28 -7.21 -8.05 -7.40
CA ASP A 28 -7.94 -7.61 -6.21
C ASP A 28 -7.33 -6.33 -5.59
N VAL A 29 -6.02 -6.16 -5.63
CA VAL A 29 -5.34 -4.91 -5.26
C VAL A 29 -5.78 -3.75 -6.17
N VAL A 30 -5.83 -3.97 -7.48
CA VAL A 30 -6.24 -2.95 -8.46
C VAL A 30 -7.72 -2.59 -8.26
N ARG A 31 -8.60 -3.56 -8.01
CA ARG A 31 -10.01 -3.30 -7.68
C ARG A 31 -10.17 -2.53 -6.37
N GLY A 32 -9.33 -2.82 -5.38
CA GLY A 32 -9.31 -2.12 -4.09
C GLY A 32 -9.03 -0.63 -4.21
N GLN A 33 -8.42 -0.17 -5.31
CA GLN A 33 -8.19 1.27 -5.56
C GLN A 33 -9.49 2.06 -5.75
N LEU A 34 -10.61 1.42 -6.11
CA LEU A 34 -11.93 2.06 -6.18
C LEU A 34 -12.57 2.29 -4.81
N LEU A 35 -11.99 1.73 -3.75
CA LEU A 35 -12.48 1.88 -2.39
C LEU A 35 -11.86 3.11 -1.72
N PRO A 36 -12.53 3.68 -0.69
CA PRO A 36 -11.93 4.73 0.11
C PRO A 36 -10.63 4.26 0.77
N GLN A 37 -9.56 5.05 0.61
CA GLN A 37 -8.30 4.88 1.31
C GLN A 37 -8.30 5.72 2.58
N ILE A 38 -7.84 5.12 3.69
CA ILE A 38 -7.66 5.82 4.97
C ILE A 38 -6.19 5.71 5.36
N SER A 39 -5.54 6.83 5.61
CA SER A 39 -4.17 6.92 6.10
C SER A 39 -4.11 7.65 7.44
N LEU A 40 -3.18 7.22 8.30
CA LEU A 40 -2.93 7.85 9.61
C LEU A 40 -1.45 8.23 9.67
N VAL A 41 -1.18 9.52 9.84
CA VAL A 41 0.17 10.08 9.86
C VAL A 41 0.40 10.79 11.18
N GLY A 42 1.39 10.34 11.94
CA GLY A 42 1.88 11.01 13.14
C GLY A 42 3.22 11.70 12.87
N THR A 43 3.38 12.94 13.33
CA THR A 43 4.64 13.69 13.24
C THR A 43 5.06 14.19 14.62
N LEU A 44 6.35 14.04 14.92
CA LEU A 44 6.98 14.57 16.12
C LEU A 44 8.20 15.35 15.65
N ASN A 45 8.24 16.64 15.96
CA ASN A 45 9.35 17.51 15.59
C ASN A 45 9.88 18.23 16.82
N ARG A 46 11.20 18.38 16.87
CA ARG A 46 11.90 19.09 17.93
C ARG A 46 12.96 19.96 17.26
N SER A 47 12.82 21.27 17.44
CA SER A 47 13.76 22.25 16.91
C SER A 47 14.41 23.03 18.06
N LEU A 48 15.71 23.29 17.92
CA LEU A 48 16.42 24.26 18.75
C LEU A 48 16.74 25.44 17.85
N ALA A 49 16.25 26.63 18.19
CA ALA A 49 16.60 27.85 17.48
C ALA A 49 18.04 28.27 17.88
N PRO A 50 19.01 28.36 16.95
CA PRO A 50 20.32 28.90 17.26
C PRO A 50 20.24 30.43 17.17
N ALA A 51 20.05 31.12 18.29
CA ALA A 51 20.22 32.56 18.34
C ALA A 51 20.98 32.97 19.59
N ALA A 52 22.19 33.52 19.39
CA ALA A 52 23.09 34.05 20.41
C ALA A 52 22.52 35.27 21.17
N THR A 53 21.23 35.60 21.03
CA THR A 53 20.63 36.81 21.60
C THR A 53 19.27 36.58 22.28
N LEU A 54 18.61 35.42 22.10
CA LEU A 54 17.35 35.11 22.80
C LEU A 54 17.41 33.70 23.38
N SER A 55 17.39 33.66 24.72
CA SER A 55 17.27 32.51 25.62
C SER A 55 16.81 31.20 24.97
N ASN A 56 17.76 30.32 24.63
CA ASN A 56 17.65 28.86 24.44
C ASN A 56 16.21 28.31 24.30
N THR A 57 15.45 28.76 23.29
CA THR A 57 14.05 28.40 23.13
C THR A 57 13.97 27.04 22.46
N ARG A 58 13.43 26.06 23.18
CA ARG A 58 13.20 24.72 22.65
C ARG A 58 11.77 24.64 22.16
N GLU A 59 11.60 24.39 20.88
CA GLU A 59 10.29 24.15 20.27
C GLU A 59 10.09 22.65 20.06
N GLN A 60 8.95 22.16 20.55
CA GLN A 60 8.53 20.79 20.36
C GLN A 60 7.11 20.82 19.82
N SER A 61 6.89 20.15 18.68
CA SER A 61 5.57 20.00 18.09
C SER A 61 5.26 18.53 17.85
N ALA A 62 4.01 18.17 18.09
CA ALA A 62 3.47 16.84 17.87
C ALA A 62 2.15 16.99 17.15
N ALA A 63 1.94 16.23 16.08
CA ALA A 63 0.68 16.20 15.35
C ALA A 63 0.30 14.78 14.96
N ILE A 64 -0.99 14.50 14.93
CA ILE A 64 -1.55 13.26 14.42
C ILE A 64 -2.66 13.66 13.45
N VAL A 65 -2.61 13.13 12.24
CA VAL A 65 -3.54 13.46 11.15
C VAL A 65 -4.08 12.17 10.56
N ALA A 66 -5.40 12.04 10.53
CA ALA A 66 -6.08 11.01 9.76
C ALA A 66 -6.57 11.62 8.44
N GLN A 67 -6.30 10.95 7.32
CA GLN A 67 -6.71 11.38 5.99
C GLN A 67 -7.50 10.27 5.31
N MET A 68 -8.70 10.60 4.82
CA MET A 68 -9.55 9.70 4.05
C MET A 68 -9.70 10.25 2.63
N THR A 69 -9.42 9.41 1.63
CA THR A 69 -9.48 9.76 0.21
C THR A 69 -10.45 8.80 -0.49
N MET A 70 -11.51 9.33 -1.09
CA MET A 70 -12.46 8.57 -1.90
C MET A 70 -12.39 9.05 -3.36
N PRO A 71 -12.07 8.17 -4.31
CA PRO A 71 -12.14 8.53 -5.72
C PRO A 71 -13.61 8.59 -6.17
N LEU A 72 -14.06 9.76 -6.65
CA LEU A 72 -15.44 9.95 -7.12
C LEU A 72 -15.61 9.62 -8.61
N TYR A 73 -14.53 9.72 -9.41
CA TYR A 73 -14.55 9.44 -10.84
C TYR A 73 -13.14 9.13 -11.36
N GLU A 74 -12.97 7.95 -11.94
CA GLU A 74 -11.67 7.38 -12.34
C GLU A 74 -11.46 7.39 -13.87
N GLY A 75 -12.45 7.88 -14.65
CA GLY A 75 -12.36 7.98 -16.12
C GLY A 75 -12.09 6.67 -16.88
N GLY A 76 -12.11 5.52 -16.20
CA GLY A 76 -11.76 4.20 -16.76
C GLY A 76 -10.31 3.74 -16.55
N ALA A 77 -9.44 4.54 -15.90
CA ALA A 77 -8.02 4.22 -15.72
C ALA A 77 -7.78 2.92 -14.94
N ILE A 78 -8.61 2.63 -13.93
CA ILE A 78 -8.54 1.40 -13.12
C ILE A 78 -9.04 0.19 -13.93
N TYR A 79 -10.09 0.37 -14.72
CA TYR A 79 -10.65 -0.67 -15.57
C TYR A 79 -9.68 -1.13 -16.67
N SER A 80 -8.81 -0.24 -17.15
CA SER A 80 -7.75 -0.59 -18.11
C SER A 80 -6.61 -1.40 -17.49
N GLN A 81 -6.35 -1.27 -16.19
CA GLN A 81 -5.29 -2.04 -15.50
C GLN A 81 -5.71 -3.47 -15.15
N THR A 82 -7.01 -3.75 -15.10
CA THR A 82 -7.55 -5.09 -14.78
C THR A 82 -7.77 -5.96 -16.03
N ARG A 83 -7.58 -5.42 -17.24
CA ARG A 83 -7.95 -6.08 -18.50
C ARG A 83 -6.79 -6.75 -19.21
#